data_AF-A0A259ZW05-F1
#
_entry.id   AF-A0A259ZW05-F1
#
_cell.length_a   1.000
_cell.length_b   1.000
_cell.length_c   1.000
_cell.angle_alpha   90.00
_cell.angle_beta   90.00
_cell.angle_gamma   90.00
#
_symmetry.space_group_name_H-M   'P 1'
#
loop_
_entity.id
_entity.type
_entity.pdbx_description
1 polymer ?
#
loop_
_entity_poly.entity_id
_entity_poly.type
_entity_poly.pdbx_seq_one_letter_code
_entity_poly.pdbx_strand_id
1 'polypeptide(L)'
;MWLVDDWGRAVEPTLPIGECGVPNVSAIADIRKLYLVNEFDHSIPIVDPQRLRVSSCSPHFADPVTGTTEGTGLTVGYTYCLFDGFSFTRSIDEIRISIEVLPLAAPCFSVPTRKAVTTYVSGEAPDVRSLTIELDGCRRVIPDGHAPLQASAEILSEFR
;
A
#
# COMPACT_ATOMS: atom_id res chain seq x y z
N MET A 1 -14.40 3.56 13.82
CA MET A 1 -15.07 4.05 15.04
C MET A 1 -14.16 3.72 16.21
N TRP A 2 -13.82 4.68 17.07
CA TRP A 2 -13.00 4.46 18.27
C TRP A 2 -13.82 4.87 19.48
N LEU A 3 -13.76 4.10 20.57
CA LEU A 3 -14.37 4.48 21.84
C LEU A 3 -13.31 5.20 22.67
N VAL A 4 -13.65 6.37 23.21
CA VAL A 4 -12.75 7.17 24.04
C VAL A 4 -13.34 7.23 25.45
N ASP A 5 -12.56 6.81 26.45
CA ASP A 5 -12.97 6.90 27.85
C ASP A 5 -12.73 8.31 28.44
N ASP A 6 -13.12 8.51 29.70
CA ASP A 6 -12.97 9.78 30.43
C ASP A 6 -11.52 10.18 30.72
N TRP A 7 -10.58 9.24 30.55
CA TRP A 7 -9.14 9.47 30.62
C TRP A 7 -8.49 9.72 29.25
N GLY A 8 -9.27 9.76 28.17
CA GLY A 8 -8.79 10.03 26.81
C GLY A 8 -8.12 8.84 26.13
N ARG A 9 -8.27 7.62 26.65
CA ARG A 9 -7.73 6.40 26.02
C ARG A 9 -8.65 5.98 24.88
N ALA A 10 -8.09 5.87 23.68
CA ALA A 10 -8.82 5.37 22.51
C ALA A 10 -8.69 3.84 22.44
N VAL A 11 -9.83 3.15 22.39
CA VAL A 11 -9.91 1.70 22.22
C VAL A 11 -10.61 1.40 20.90
N GLU A 12 -10.00 0.52 20.10
CA GLU A 12 -10.64 -0.01 18.89
C GLU A 12 -11.76 -0.94 19.34
N PRO A 13 -13.03 -0.65 19.01
CA PRO A 13 -14.13 -1.52 19.39
C PRO A 13 -14.03 -2.82 18.60
N THR A 14 -13.60 -3.88 19.28
CA THR A 14 -13.68 -5.25 18.79
C THR A 14 -14.99 -5.89 19.23
N LEU A 15 -15.37 -6.99 18.57
CA LEU A 15 -16.54 -7.75 18.98
C LEU A 15 -16.35 -8.22 20.43
N PRO A 16 -17.31 -7.98 21.33
CA PRO A 16 -17.24 -8.50 22.69
C PRO A 16 -17.04 -10.01 22.63
N ILE A 17 -16.08 -10.55 23.38
CA ILE A 17 -15.83 -11.99 23.46
C ILE A 17 -16.51 -12.55 24.70
N GLY A 18 -17.20 -13.68 24.54
CA GLY A 18 -17.80 -14.41 25.65
C GLY A 18 -16.74 -15.14 26.49
N GLU A 19 -17.17 -15.81 27.57
CA GLU A 19 -16.29 -16.52 28.51
C GLU A 19 -15.42 -17.62 27.84
N CYS A 20 -15.81 -18.08 26.64
CA CYS A 20 -15.10 -19.08 25.87
C CYS A 20 -14.17 -18.47 24.79
N GLY A 21 -13.98 -17.15 24.76
CA GLY A 21 -13.18 -16.46 23.73
C GLY A 21 -13.86 -16.37 22.36
N VAL A 22 -15.14 -16.76 22.25
CA VAL A 22 -15.91 -16.71 21.00
C VAL A 22 -16.57 -15.34 20.86
N PRO A 23 -16.60 -14.73 19.66
CA PRO A 23 -17.30 -13.47 19.41
C PRO A 23 -18.79 -13.56 19.79
N ASN A 24 -19.19 -12.73 20.74
CA ASN A 24 -20.56 -12.58 21.19
C ASN A 24 -21.28 -11.55 20.31
N VAL A 25 -21.72 -12.01 19.14
CA VAL A 25 -22.45 -11.17 18.17
C VAL A 25 -23.79 -10.64 18.71
N SER A 26 -24.41 -11.32 19.68
CA SER A 26 -25.62 -10.83 20.36
C SER A 26 -25.37 -9.53 21.15
N ALA A 27 -24.16 -9.33 21.67
CA ALA A 27 -23.81 -8.11 22.42
C ALA A 27 -23.78 -6.85 21.52
N ILE A 28 -23.63 -7.00 20.19
CA ILE A 28 -23.74 -5.87 19.25
C ILE A 28 -25.13 -5.24 19.31
N ALA A 29 -26.17 -6.07 19.44
CA ALA A 29 -27.54 -5.58 19.53
C ALA A 29 -27.77 -4.74 20.79
N ASP A 30 -27.05 -5.03 21.87
CA ASP A 30 -27.12 -4.26 23.11
C ASP A 30 -26.27 -2.99 23.06
N ILE A 31 -25.11 -3.01 22.40
CA ILE A 31 -24.32 -1.80 22.10
C ILE A 31 -25.15 -0.81 21.28
N ARG A 32 -25.93 -1.29 20.30
CA ARG A 32 -26.84 -0.44 19.48
C ARG A 32 -27.98 0.19 20.27
N LYS A 33 -28.27 -0.29 21.48
CA LYS A 33 -29.30 0.30 22.37
C LYS A 33 -28.72 1.38 23.29
N LEU A 34 -27.40 1.54 23.34
CA LEU A 34 -26.77 2.58 24.14
C LEU A 34 -27.15 3.97 23.62
N TYR A 35 -27.42 4.89 24.54
CA TYR A 35 -27.70 6.28 24.19
C TYR A 35 -26.39 6.96 23.81
N LEU A 36 -26.30 7.45 22.57
CA LEU A 36 -25.15 8.21 22.10
C LEU A 36 -25.11 9.54 22.85
N VAL A 37 -24.09 9.72 23.68
CA VAL A 37 -23.91 10.96 24.47
C VAL A 37 -23.23 12.04 23.64
N ASN A 38 -22.22 11.68 22.86
CA ASN A 38 -21.48 12.61 22.00
C ASN A 38 -20.79 11.84 20.85
N GLU A 39 -20.61 12.51 19.71
CA GLU A 39 -19.84 12.04 18.56
C GLU A 39 -18.99 13.20 18.06
N PHE A 40 -17.73 12.92 17.75
CA PHE A 40 -16.85 13.89 17.15
C PHE A 40 -16.02 13.22 16.07
N ASP A 41 -16.04 13.81 14.88
CA ASP A 41 -15.19 13.38 13.79
C ASP A 41 -13.77 13.84 14.05
N HIS A 42 -12.88 12.87 14.25
CA HIS A 42 -11.45 13.15 14.35
C HIS A 42 -10.83 13.04 12.95
N SER A 43 -10.67 14.18 12.28
CA SER A 43 -9.79 14.28 11.11
C SER A 43 -8.35 14.22 11.58
N ILE A 44 -7.83 13.01 11.73
CA ILE A 44 -6.39 12.79 11.84
C ILE A 44 -5.85 13.00 10.41
N PRO A 45 -5.04 14.05 10.14
CA PRO A 45 -4.28 14.06 8.91
C PRO A 45 -3.46 12.78 8.92
N ILE A 46 -3.69 11.88 7.96
CA ILE A 46 -2.97 10.61 7.85
C ILE A 46 -1.53 10.96 7.47
N VAL A 47 -0.72 11.35 8.45
CA VAL A 47 0.71 11.60 8.30
C VAL A 47 1.50 10.44 8.90
N ASP A 48 0.93 9.24 8.92
CA ASP A 48 1.69 8.03 9.19
C ASP A 48 1.79 7.15 7.94
N PRO A 49 2.91 7.22 7.21
CA PRO A 49 3.23 6.30 6.11
C PRO A 49 3.16 4.82 6.53
N GLN A 50 3.27 4.51 7.83
CA GLN A 50 3.27 3.13 8.32
C GLN A 50 1.92 2.43 8.19
N ARG A 51 0.79 3.15 8.24
CA ARG A 51 -0.54 2.53 8.02
C ARG A 51 -0.86 2.30 6.54
N LEU A 52 -0.36 3.13 5.65
CA LEU A 52 -0.51 2.96 4.19
C LEU A 52 0.37 1.82 3.63
N ARG A 53 1.38 1.38 4.41
CA ARG A 53 2.23 0.23 4.08
C ARG A 53 1.52 -1.12 4.21
N VAL A 54 0.38 -1.22 4.92
CA VAL A 54 -0.34 -2.49 5.12
C VAL A 54 -1.22 -2.85 3.91
N SER A 55 -1.66 -1.86 3.12
CA SER A 55 -2.52 -2.07 1.94
C SER A 55 -1.76 -2.10 0.61
N SER A 56 -0.43 -1.99 0.61
CA SER A 56 0.45 -1.88 -0.57
C SER A 56 0.15 -0.73 -1.56
N CYS A 57 -1.02 -0.12 -1.50
CA CYS A 57 -1.47 1.01 -2.31
C CYS A 57 -1.70 2.21 -1.38
N SER A 58 -0.82 3.20 -1.53
CA SER A 58 -0.91 4.52 -0.91
C SER A 58 -1.42 5.53 -1.93
N PRO A 59 -2.43 6.37 -1.62
CA PRO A 59 -2.88 7.43 -2.52
C PRO A 59 -1.85 8.58 -2.62
N HIS A 60 -0.84 8.58 -1.76
CA HIS A 60 0.30 9.49 -1.83
C HIS A 60 1.46 8.80 -2.56
N PHE A 61 1.86 9.41 -3.67
CA PHE A 61 2.97 8.97 -4.50
C PHE A 61 4.07 10.03 -4.52
N ALA A 62 5.32 9.57 -4.41
CA ALA A 62 6.52 10.34 -4.66
C ALA A 62 7.36 9.59 -5.69
N ASP A 63 8.14 10.31 -6.49
CA ASP A 63 8.98 9.66 -7.50
C ASP A 63 9.99 8.70 -6.86
N PRO A 64 10.27 7.57 -7.52
CA PRO A 64 11.13 6.54 -6.95
C PRO A 64 12.58 7.00 -6.85
N VAL A 65 13.26 6.60 -5.78
CA VAL A 65 14.69 6.88 -5.61
C VAL A 65 15.48 5.75 -6.27
N THR A 66 16.17 6.04 -7.37
CA THR A 66 16.93 5.01 -8.10
C THR A 66 18.27 4.72 -7.44
N GLY A 67 18.58 3.45 -7.23
CA GLY A 67 19.90 2.96 -6.82
C GLY A 67 20.74 2.44 -7.99
N THR A 68 21.86 1.79 -7.66
CA THR A 68 22.78 1.17 -8.64
C THR A 68 22.87 -0.35 -8.52
N THR A 69 22.33 -0.92 -7.45
CA THR A 69 22.35 -2.36 -7.18
C THR A 69 21.04 -3.01 -7.58
N GLU A 70 21.09 -4.22 -8.11
CA GLU A 70 19.88 -5.00 -8.40
C GLU A 70 19.09 -5.30 -7.11
N GLY A 71 17.78 -5.41 -7.24
CA GLY A 71 16.87 -5.78 -6.15
C GLY A 71 16.55 -7.27 -6.20
N THR A 72 17.47 -8.10 -5.75
CA THR A 72 17.28 -9.56 -5.66
C THR A 72 16.60 -9.96 -4.35
N GLY A 73 15.75 -10.99 -4.41
CA GLY A 73 15.04 -11.51 -3.23
C GLY A 73 13.98 -10.55 -2.67
N LEU A 74 13.42 -9.69 -3.50
CA LEU A 74 12.40 -8.72 -3.08
C LEU A 74 11.01 -9.36 -3.12
N THR A 75 10.27 -9.27 -2.02
CA THR A 75 8.88 -9.69 -1.97
C THR A 75 7.99 -8.51 -2.33
N VAL A 76 7.36 -8.56 -3.50
CA VAL A 76 6.49 -7.50 -4.03
C VAL A 76 5.04 -7.69 -3.59
N GLY A 77 4.37 -6.60 -3.25
CA GLY A 77 2.95 -6.56 -2.92
C GLY A 77 2.06 -6.88 -4.13
N TYR A 78 0.81 -7.23 -3.87
CA TYR A 78 -0.16 -7.66 -4.90
C TYR A 78 -1.26 -6.65 -5.20
N THR A 79 -1.27 -5.53 -4.48
CA THR A 79 -2.21 -4.42 -4.67
C THR A 79 -1.45 -3.20 -5.16
N TYR A 80 -1.94 -2.59 -6.25
CA TYR A 80 -1.31 -1.49 -6.96
C TYR A 80 -2.23 -0.26 -7.01
N CYS A 81 -1.70 0.91 -6.69
CA CYS A 81 -2.32 2.20 -6.97
C CYS A 81 -1.89 2.69 -8.35
N LEU A 82 -2.85 3.06 -9.20
CA LEU A 82 -2.59 3.68 -10.49
C LEU A 82 -2.65 5.19 -10.39
N PHE A 83 -1.70 5.84 -11.06
CA PHE A 83 -1.55 7.29 -11.09
C PHE A 83 -1.49 7.82 -12.52
N ASP A 84 -2.08 9.00 -12.72
CA ASP A 84 -1.81 9.89 -13.86
C ASP A 84 -1.09 11.14 -13.34
N GLY A 85 0.19 11.26 -13.65
CA GLY A 85 1.14 12.14 -12.98
C GLY A 85 1.28 11.76 -11.50
N PHE A 86 0.84 12.67 -10.63
CA PHE A 86 0.77 12.45 -9.17
C PHE A 86 -0.68 12.24 -8.68
N SER A 87 -1.66 12.25 -9.59
CA SER A 87 -3.07 12.10 -9.24
C SER A 87 -3.42 10.62 -9.17
N PHE A 88 -3.92 10.17 -8.02
CA PHE A 88 -4.46 8.83 -7.86
C PHE A 88 -5.69 8.65 -8.76
N THR A 89 -5.74 7.52 -9.47
CA THR A 89 -6.84 7.19 -10.39
C THR A 89 -7.69 6.03 -9.84
N ARG A 90 -7.08 4.88 -9.57
CA ARG A 90 -7.76 3.67 -9.08
C ARG A 90 -6.77 2.69 -8.44
N SER A 91 -7.27 1.70 -7.71
CA SER A 91 -6.49 0.53 -7.27
C SER A 91 -6.79 -0.70 -8.13
N ILE A 92 -5.84 -1.62 -8.22
CA ILE A 92 -6.03 -2.98 -8.75
C ILE A 92 -5.41 -3.95 -7.74
N ASP A 93 -6.15 -5.01 -7.43
CA ASP A 93 -5.76 -6.04 -6.48
C ASP A 93 -5.40 -7.36 -7.17
N GLU A 94 -4.74 -8.24 -6.42
CA GLU A 94 -4.41 -9.62 -6.82
C GLU A 94 -3.46 -9.79 -8.01
N ILE A 95 -2.73 -8.74 -8.40
CA ILE A 95 -1.68 -8.84 -9.42
C ILE A 95 -0.41 -9.40 -8.78
N ARG A 96 0.10 -10.52 -9.29
CA ARG A 96 1.39 -11.08 -8.85
C ARG A 96 2.43 -10.93 -9.95
N ILE A 97 3.40 -10.05 -9.73
CA ILE A 97 4.57 -9.91 -10.62
C ILE A 97 5.81 -10.49 -9.96
N SER A 98 6.71 -11.00 -10.79
CA SER A 98 8.09 -11.32 -10.40
C SER A 98 9.04 -10.37 -11.11
N ILE A 99 10.02 -9.84 -10.38
CA ILE A 99 11.04 -8.93 -10.92
C ILE A 99 12.43 -9.55 -11.00
N GLU A 100 12.61 -10.78 -10.48
CA GLU A 100 13.91 -11.46 -10.34
C GLU A 100 14.61 -11.73 -11.68
N VAL A 101 13.86 -11.81 -12.77
CA VAL A 101 14.37 -12.15 -14.11
C VAL A 101 14.34 -10.97 -15.08
N LEU A 102 13.99 -9.77 -14.60
CA LEU A 102 13.95 -8.59 -15.46
C LEU A 102 15.37 -8.08 -15.71
N PRO A 103 15.73 -7.74 -16.96
CA PRO A 103 17.03 -7.14 -17.23
C PRO A 103 17.07 -5.70 -16.71
N LEU A 104 18.28 -5.19 -16.44
CA LEU A 104 18.49 -3.77 -16.16
C LEU A 104 17.92 -2.90 -17.29
N ALA A 105 17.27 -1.81 -16.92
CA ALA A 105 16.76 -0.85 -17.90
C ALA A 105 17.92 -0.10 -18.55
N ALA A 106 17.87 0.04 -19.87
CA ALA A 106 18.77 0.94 -20.58
C ALA A 106 18.49 2.40 -20.21
N PRO A 107 19.48 3.32 -20.38
CA PRO A 107 19.24 4.74 -20.19
C PRO A 107 18.07 5.24 -21.05
N CYS A 108 17.11 5.89 -20.40
CA CYS A 108 15.92 6.43 -21.04
C CYS A 108 15.47 7.69 -20.31
N PHE A 109 15.06 8.69 -21.10
CA PHE A 109 14.74 10.05 -20.63
C PHE A 109 13.27 10.45 -20.83
N SER A 110 12.43 9.50 -21.27
CA SER A 110 10.99 9.76 -21.39
C SER A 110 10.37 9.82 -19.99
N VAL A 111 9.63 10.90 -19.71
CA VAL A 111 8.92 11.05 -18.43
C VAL A 111 7.61 10.27 -18.51
N PRO A 112 7.39 9.24 -17.68
CA PRO A 112 6.13 8.51 -17.66
C PRO A 112 5.01 9.36 -17.06
N THR A 113 3.84 9.36 -17.70
CA THR A 113 2.63 9.99 -17.15
C THR A 113 1.78 8.99 -16.39
N ARG A 114 1.81 7.71 -16.77
CA ARG A 114 1.02 6.67 -16.13
C ARG A 114 1.92 5.74 -15.32
N LYS A 115 1.60 5.57 -14.04
CA LYS A 115 2.38 4.75 -13.11
C LYS A 115 1.48 3.78 -12.35
N ALA A 116 1.98 2.60 -12.04
CA ALA A 116 1.40 1.69 -11.05
C ALA A 116 2.38 1.54 -9.89
N VAL A 117 1.91 1.70 -8.66
CA VAL A 117 2.76 1.77 -7.47
C VAL A 117 2.26 0.74 -6.47
N THR A 118 3.18 -0.07 -5.98
CA THR A 118 2.95 -0.99 -4.86
C THR A 118 4.08 -0.86 -3.85
N THR A 119 4.14 -1.78 -2.89
CA THR A 119 5.23 -1.90 -1.94
C THR A 119 6.06 -3.17 -2.18
N TYR A 120 7.27 -3.21 -1.67
CA TYR A 120 8.06 -4.43 -1.54
C TYR A 120 8.77 -4.48 -0.18
N VAL A 121 9.20 -5.67 0.24
CA VAL A 121 10.07 -5.88 1.41
C VAL A 121 11.31 -6.67 1.00
N SER A 122 12.45 -6.38 1.63
CA SER A 122 13.68 -7.17 1.48
C SER A 122 13.86 -8.14 2.66
N GLY A 123 14.55 -9.25 2.44
CA GLY A 123 14.77 -10.27 3.46
C GLY A 123 15.72 -9.86 4.59
N GLU A 124 16.60 -8.88 4.36
CA GLU A 124 17.63 -8.46 5.34
C GLU A 124 17.10 -7.48 6.40
N ALA A 125 16.04 -6.73 6.09
CA ALA A 125 15.31 -5.89 7.04
C ALA A 125 13.87 -5.66 6.52
N PRO A 126 12.83 -5.81 7.36
CA PRO A 126 11.43 -5.68 6.96
C PRO A 126 11.00 -4.21 6.72
N ASP A 127 11.87 -3.38 6.14
CA ASP A 127 11.52 -2.04 5.72
C ASP A 127 10.70 -2.12 4.43
N VAL A 128 9.41 -1.77 4.55
CA VAL A 128 8.49 -1.71 3.42
C VAL A 128 8.83 -0.50 2.56
N ARG A 129 9.16 -0.71 1.30
CA ARG A 129 9.52 0.37 0.36
C ARG A 129 8.62 0.37 -0.86
N SER A 130 8.63 1.43 -1.65
CA SER A 130 7.76 1.50 -2.83
C SER A 130 8.40 0.78 -4.01
N LEU A 131 7.56 0.19 -4.84
CA LEU A 131 7.92 -0.29 -6.17
C LEU A 131 7.04 0.44 -7.18
N THR A 132 7.69 1.14 -8.12
CA THR A 132 7.01 1.91 -9.16
C THR A 132 7.16 1.21 -10.51
N ILE A 133 6.06 1.06 -11.23
CA ILE A 133 6.03 0.56 -12.61
C ILE A 133 5.56 1.69 -13.51
N GLU A 134 6.37 2.02 -14.50
CA GLU A 134 6.00 2.97 -15.54
C GLU A 134 5.16 2.25 -16.60
N LEU A 135 3.92 2.70 -16.82
CA LEU A 135 3.00 2.07 -17.77
C LEU A 135 3.16 2.65 -19.19
N ASP A 136 3.81 3.80 -19.29
CA ASP A 136 4.20 4.50 -20.51
C ASP A 136 5.65 5.01 -20.41
N GLY A 137 6.09 5.81 -21.37
CA GLY A 137 7.45 6.33 -21.41
C GLY A 137 8.51 5.22 -21.49
N CYS A 138 9.41 5.18 -20.51
CA CYS A 138 10.53 4.24 -20.46
C CYS A 138 10.13 2.81 -20.04
N ARG A 139 8.92 2.63 -19.48
CA ARG A 139 8.37 1.32 -19.09
C ARG A 139 9.29 0.54 -18.18
N ARG A 140 9.78 1.18 -17.11
CA ARG A 140 10.67 0.58 -16.12
C ARG A 140 9.89 0.05 -14.92
N VAL A 141 10.48 -0.92 -14.23
CA VAL A 141 10.13 -1.33 -12.87
C VAL A 141 11.23 -0.83 -11.94
N ILE A 142 10.88 -0.01 -10.95
CA ILE A 142 11.82 0.73 -10.12
C ILE A 142 11.50 0.45 -8.65
N PRO A 143 12.20 -0.50 -8.01
CA PRO A 143 12.17 -0.66 -6.56
C PRO A 143 13.00 0.46 -5.91
N ASP A 144 12.44 1.16 -4.93
CA ASP A 144 13.10 2.28 -4.24
C ASP A 144 14.44 1.89 -3.60
N GLY A 145 15.53 2.49 -4.09
CA GLY A 145 16.89 2.23 -3.66
C GLY A 145 17.63 1.19 -4.50
N HIS A 146 17.01 0.65 -5.55
CA HIS A 146 17.62 -0.32 -6.46
C HIS A 146 17.70 0.22 -7.90
N ALA A 147 18.50 -0.46 -8.71
CA ALA A 147 18.65 -0.16 -10.14
C ALA A 147 17.32 -0.38 -10.87
N PRO A 148 16.92 0.54 -11.78
CA PRO A 148 15.75 0.35 -12.62
C PRO A 148 15.86 -0.91 -13.50
N LEU A 149 14.79 -1.67 -13.56
CA LEU A 149 14.63 -2.86 -14.39
C LEU A 149 13.71 -2.55 -15.58
N GLN A 150 13.89 -3.23 -16.70
CA GLN A 150 12.99 -3.08 -17.85
C GLN A 150 11.71 -3.89 -17.61
N ALA A 151 10.54 -3.26 -17.65
CA ALA A 151 9.27 -3.99 -17.54
C ALA A 151 9.07 -4.89 -18.76
N SER A 152 8.62 -6.12 -18.51
CA SER A 152 8.26 -7.06 -19.58
C SER A 152 6.87 -6.75 -20.16
N ALA A 153 6.57 -7.30 -21.33
CA ALA A 153 5.25 -7.12 -21.95
C ALA A 153 4.13 -7.73 -21.10
N GLU A 154 4.43 -8.83 -20.41
CA GLU A 154 3.54 -9.54 -19.49
C GLU A 154 3.17 -8.63 -18.31
N ILE A 155 4.16 -8.04 -17.62
CA ILE A 155 3.93 -7.11 -16.52
C ILE A 155 3.06 -5.93 -16.97
N LEU A 156 3.37 -5.33 -18.12
CA LEU A 156 2.60 -4.20 -18.63
C LEU A 156 1.17 -4.56 -19.03
N SER A 157 0.91 -5.83 -19.37
CA SER A 157 -0.41 -6.29 -19.77
C SER A 157 -1.40 -6.40 -18.60
N GLU A 158 -0.90 -6.61 -17.38
CA GLU A 158 -1.71 -6.65 -16.14
C GLU A 158 -2.39 -5.30 -15.83
N PHE A 159 -1.91 -4.20 -16.42
CA PHE A 159 -2.35 -2.83 -16.13
C PHE A 159 -3.06 -2.13 -17.32
N ARG A 160 -3.51 -2.90 -18.32
CA ARG A 160 -4.24 -2.37 -19.47
C ARG A 160 -5.71 -2.08 -19.17
#